data_AF-A0A2X2J7L8-F1
#
_entry.id   AF-A0A2X2J7L8-F1
#
_cell.length_a   1.000
_cell.length_b   1.000
_cell.length_c   1.000
_cell.angle_alpha   90.00
_cell.angle_beta   90.00
_cell.angle_gamma   90.00
#
_symmetry.space_group_name_H-M   'P 1'
#
loop_
_entity.id
_entity.type
_entity.pdbx_description
1 polymer ?
#
loop_
_entity_poly.entity_id
_entity_poly.type
_entity_poly.pdbx_seq_one_letter_code
_entity_poly.pdbx_strand_id
1 'polypeptide(L)'
;MALTHHELCQIAYKFLKRNGFKVCFHDRFVAVTSTGEQPDAMGFRNSASCLIEAKCSRADLLADRKKRFRKNPSLGMGDWRFFISEPEIISVEDLPPGWG
;
A
#
# COMPACT_ATOMS: atom_id res chain seq x y z
N MET A 1 8.19 2.97 20.63
CA MET A 1 8.27 4.14 19.73
C MET A 1 7.45 3.80 18.52
N ALA A 2 6.66 4.74 18.00
CA ALA A 2 5.84 4.49 16.82
C ALA A 2 6.73 4.29 15.58
N LEU A 3 6.34 3.39 14.68
CA LEU A 3 7.07 3.13 13.44
C LEU A 3 6.91 4.32 12.48
N THR A 4 8.00 4.73 11.85
CA THR A 4 7.96 5.72 10.78
C THR A 4 7.35 5.14 9.50
N HIS A 5 6.88 6.02 8.61
CA HIS A 5 6.34 5.61 7.31
C HIS A 5 7.37 4.80 6.51
N HIS A 6 8.62 5.25 6.51
CA HIS A 6 9.72 4.57 5.85
C HIS A 6 9.96 3.16 6.42
N GLU A 7 9.90 2.99 7.74
CA GLU A 7 10.04 1.68 8.38
C GLU A 7 8.90 0.73 8.02
N LEU A 8 7.66 1.23 7.98
CA LEU A 8 6.50 0.45 7.50
C LEU A 8 6.67 0.03 6.03
N CYS A 9 7.16 0.93 5.16
CA CYS A 9 7.46 0.60 3.75
C CYS A 9 8.52 -0.49 3.64
N GLN A 10 9.58 -0.44 4.47
CA GLN A 10 10.59 -1.48 4.50
C GLN A 10 10.04 -2.83 5.00
N ILE A 11 9.14 -2.82 5.99
CA ILE A 11 8.48 -4.04 6.48
C ILE A 11 7.60 -4.63 5.39
N ALA A 12 6.78 -3.82 4.72
CA ALA A 12 5.93 -4.23 3.60
C ALA A 12 6.75 -4.83 2.45
N TYR A 13 7.86 -4.19 2.08
CA TYR A 13 8.80 -4.69 1.08
C TYR A 13 9.38 -6.06 1.46
N LYS A 14 9.83 -6.23 2.71
CA LYS A 14 10.35 -7.51 3.21
C LYS A 14 9.26 -8.59 3.23
N PHE A 15 8.03 -8.23 3.58
CA PHE A 15 6.87 -9.11 3.54
C PHE A 15 6.60 -9.61 2.12
N LEU A 16 6.56 -8.72 1.12
CA LEU A 16 6.38 -9.09 -0.28
C LEU A 16 7.47 -10.07 -0.74
N LYS A 17 8.74 -9.76 -0.47
CA LYS A 17 9.86 -10.66 -0.81
C LYS A 17 9.72 -12.05 -0.19
N ARG A 18 9.40 -12.12 1.10
CA ARG A 18 9.21 -13.40 1.82
C ARG A 18 8.05 -14.22 1.26
N ASN A 19 7.04 -13.55 0.73
CA ASN A 19 5.87 -14.18 0.09
C ASN A 19 6.09 -14.47 -1.40
N GLY A 20 7.32 -14.46 -1.90
CA GLY A 20 7.66 -14.90 -3.25
C GLY A 20 7.43 -13.85 -4.34
N PHE A 21 7.17 -12.59 -4.00
CA PHE A 21 7.22 -11.48 -4.95
C PHE A 21 8.69 -11.21 -5.29
N LYS A 22 9.14 -11.69 -6.45
CA LYS A 22 10.55 -11.68 -6.85
C LYS A 22 11.03 -10.28 -7.25
N VAL A 23 10.13 -9.47 -7.81
CA VAL A 23 10.39 -8.07 -8.13
C VAL A 23 9.56 -7.23 -7.16
N CYS A 24 10.22 -6.43 -6.33
CA CYS A 24 9.58 -5.57 -5.35
C CYS A 24 10.20 -4.18 -5.35
N PHE A 25 9.38 -3.19 -5.07
CA PHE A 25 9.73 -1.79 -4.90
C PHE A 25 9.17 -1.27 -3.59
N HIS A 26 9.70 -0.14 -3.13
CA HIS A 26 9.28 0.56 -1.93
C HIS A 26 9.34 2.08 -2.17
N ASP A 27 8.87 2.87 -1.22
CA ASP A 27 8.72 4.34 -1.21
C ASP A 27 9.85 5.19 -1.85
N ARG A 28 11.10 4.69 -1.92
CA ARG A 28 12.20 5.41 -2.59
C ARG A 28 12.13 5.43 -4.12
N PHE A 29 11.28 4.62 -4.73
CA PHE A 29 11.13 4.58 -6.18
C PHE A 29 9.95 5.45 -6.62
N VAL A 30 10.26 6.61 -7.17
CA VAL A 30 9.26 7.58 -7.64
C VAL A 30 9.21 7.53 -9.17
N ALA A 31 8.01 7.32 -9.70
CA ALA A 31 7.75 7.34 -11.14
C ALA A 31 6.67 8.36 -11.48
N VAL A 32 6.73 8.89 -12.70
CA VAL A 32 5.61 9.65 -13.27
C VAL A 32 4.53 8.64 -13.66
N THR A 33 3.37 8.71 -13.01
CA THR A 33 2.23 7.84 -13.28
C THR A 33 1.07 8.65 -13.86
N SER A 34 0.40 8.11 -14.88
CA SER A 34 -0.72 8.79 -15.55
C SER A 34 -1.93 9.02 -14.63
N THR A 35 -2.10 8.15 -13.63
CA THR A 35 -3.17 8.25 -12.63
C THR A 35 -2.72 9.00 -11.37
N GLY A 36 -1.43 9.29 -11.24
CA GLY A 36 -0.82 9.95 -10.09
C GLY A 36 -0.67 9.05 -8.85
N GLU A 37 -0.95 7.76 -8.95
CA GLU A 37 -0.73 6.83 -7.84
C GLU A 37 0.75 6.48 -7.70
N GLN A 38 1.23 6.49 -6.46
CA GLN A 38 2.58 6.09 -6.07
C GLN A 38 2.45 5.13 -4.89
N PRO A 39 2.81 3.84 -5.06
CA PRO A 39 2.65 2.86 -4.00
C PRO A 39 3.77 2.96 -2.95
N ASP A 40 3.43 2.77 -1.69
CA ASP A 40 4.40 2.71 -0.58
C ASP A 40 5.28 1.44 -0.67
N ALA A 41 4.67 0.31 -1.05
CA ALA A 41 5.37 -0.89 -1.47
C ALA A 41 4.58 -1.63 -2.56
N MET A 42 5.29 -2.18 -3.53
CA MET A 42 4.70 -2.86 -4.68
C MET A 42 5.51 -4.10 -5.04
N GLY A 43 4.85 -5.25 -5.18
CA GLY A 43 5.48 -6.52 -5.52
C GLY A 43 4.83 -7.16 -6.75
N PHE A 44 5.64 -7.85 -7.55
CA PHE A 44 5.19 -8.63 -8.71
C PHE A 44 5.63 -10.09 -8.59
N ARG A 45 4.69 -11.01 -8.83
CA ARG A 45 4.90 -12.47 -8.81
C ARG A 45 4.03 -13.13 -9.87
N ASN A 46 4.65 -13.93 -10.73
CA ASN A 46 3.94 -14.67 -11.78
C ASN A 46 3.05 -13.70 -12.59
N SER A 47 1.73 -13.85 -12.48
CA SER A 47 0.69 -13.05 -13.13
C SER A 47 -0.09 -12.14 -12.16
N ALA A 48 0.47 -11.83 -11.00
CA ALA A 48 -0.17 -11.01 -9.97
C ALA A 48 0.78 -9.94 -9.42
N SER A 49 0.18 -8.82 -9.07
CA SER A 49 0.82 -7.68 -8.44
C SER A 49 0.16 -7.39 -7.09
N CYS A 50 0.94 -6.97 -6.11
CA CYS A 50 0.47 -6.69 -4.75
C CYS A 50 0.99 -5.32 -4.31
N LEU A 51 0.04 -4.45 -3.99
CA LEU A 51 0.26 -3.12 -3.48
C LEU A 51 0.00 -3.11 -1.96
N ILE A 52 0.92 -2.52 -1.21
CA ILE A 52 0.77 -2.32 0.23
C ILE A 52 0.95 -0.84 0.53
N GLU A 53 -0.02 -0.24 1.22
CA GLU A 53 -0.04 1.17 1.61
C GLU A 53 0.18 1.32 3.13
N ALA A 54 1.22 2.04 3.50
CA ALA A 54 1.58 2.32 4.89
C ALA A 54 0.77 3.48 5.44
N LYS A 55 0.24 3.33 6.67
CA LYS A 55 -0.47 4.37 7.40
C LYS A 55 0.11 4.49 8.82
N CYS A 56 0.65 5.66 9.12
CA CYS A 56 1.25 5.95 10.43
C CYS A 56 0.23 6.55 11.41
N SER A 57 -0.94 6.98 10.92
CA SER A 57 -1.97 7.59 11.74
C SER A 57 -3.36 7.44 11.13
N ARG A 58 -4.40 7.68 11.95
CA ARG A 58 -5.80 7.78 11.48
C ARG A 58 -5.97 8.89 10.44
N ALA A 59 -5.25 10.01 10.59
CA ALA A 59 -5.31 11.12 9.65
C ALA A 59 -4.78 10.72 8.27
N ASP A 60 -3.68 9.94 8.22
CA ASP A 60 -3.11 9.42 6.97
C ASP A 60 -4.12 8.52 6.24
N LEU A 61 -4.80 7.64 6.99
CA LEU A 61 -5.84 6.77 6.44
C LEU A 61 -7.02 7.59 5.85
N LEU A 62 -7.49 8.60 6.58
CA LEU A 62 -8.59 9.46 6.11
C LEU A 62 -8.20 10.31 4.89
N ALA A 63 -6.94 10.74 4.80
CA ALA A 63 -6.42 11.42 3.63
C ALA A 63 -6.36 10.48 2.41
N ASP A 64 -5.92 9.24 2.62
CA ASP A 64 -5.84 8.21 1.58
C ASP A 64 -7.21 7.91 0.95
N ARG A 65 -8.28 7.82 1.77
CA ARG A 65 -9.66 7.63 1.30
C ARG A 65 -10.14 8.70 0.31
N LYS A 66 -9.53 9.89 0.31
CA LYS A 66 -9.88 10.99 -0.60
C LYS A 66 -9.19 10.89 -1.96
N LYS A 67 -8.17 10.03 -2.11
CA LYS A 67 -7.43 9.86 -3.37
C LYS A 67 -8.37 9.39 -4.50
N ARG A 68 -8.15 9.89 -5.72
CA ARG A 68 -9.05 9.65 -6.86
C ARG A 68 -9.24 8.16 -7.19
N PHE A 69 -8.18 7.38 -7.08
CA PHE A 69 -8.17 5.94 -7.35
C PHE A 69 -8.79 5.10 -6.22
N ARG A 70 -9.13 5.71 -5.07
CA ARG A 70 -10.01 5.09 -4.08
C ARG A 70 -11.49 5.25 -4.43
N LYS A 71 -11.86 6.35 -5.09
CA LYS A 71 -13.22 6.58 -5.59
C LYS A 71 -13.48 5.83 -6.90
N ASN A 72 -12.47 5.72 -7.75
CA ASN A 72 -12.54 4.97 -9.00
C ASN A 72 -11.42 3.90 -9.03
N PRO A 73 -11.70 2.66 -8.57
CA PRO A 73 -10.70 1.60 -8.46
C PRO A 73 -10.01 1.20 -9.76
N SER A 74 -10.61 1.49 -10.93
CA SER A 74 -10.00 1.22 -12.25
C SER A 74 -8.82 2.14 -12.58
N LEU A 75 -8.66 3.24 -11.84
CA LEU A 75 -7.48 4.11 -11.92
C LEU A 75 -6.36 3.67 -10.96
N GLY A 76 -6.64 2.72 -10.06
CA GLY A 76 -5.68 2.20 -9.09
C GLY A 76 -4.89 1.02 -9.61
N MET A 77 -3.71 0.79 -9.07
CA MET A 77 -2.80 -0.30 -9.40
C MET A 77 -2.85 -1.43 -8.36
N GLY A 78 -2.23 -2.56 -8.70
CA GLY A 78 -2.24 -3.77 -7.86
C GLY A 78 -3.48 -4.62 -8.06
N ASP A 79 -3.25 -5.92 -8.32
CA ASP A 79 -4.31 -6.94 -8.33
C ASP A 79 -4.78 -7.22 -6.90
N TRP A 80 -3.82 -7.29 -5.98
CA TRP A 80 -4.05 -7.38 -4.54
C TRP A 80 -3.64 -6.09 -3.86
N ARG A 81 -4.43 -5.65 -2.89
CA ARG A 81 -4.26 -4.34 -2.27
C ARG A 81 -4.43 -4.45 -0.76
N PHE A 82 -3.42 -4.03 -0.03
CA PHE A 82 -3.39 -4.13 1.43
C PHE A 82 -2.99 -2.82 2.08
N PHE A 83 -3.36 -2.66 3.34
CA PHE A 83 -2.76 -1.66 4.22
C PHE A 83 -1.80 -2.28 5.22
N ILE A 84 -0.85 -1.47 5.69
CA ILE A 84 0.00 -1.79 6.84
C ILE A 84 0.04 -0.61 7.79
N SER A 85 -0.12 -0.87 9.07
CA SER A 85 -0.01 0.12 10.13
C SER A 85 0.44 -0.54 11.43
N GLU A 86 0.76 0.26 12.42
CA GLU A 86 0.72 -0.23 13.81
C GLU A 86 -0.71 -0.59 14.23
N PRO A 87 -0.88 -1.41 15.29
CA PRO A 87 -2.19 -1.72 15.84
C PRO A 87 -3.03 -0.47 16.12
N GLU A 88 -4.35 -0.63 16.08
CA GLU A 88 -5.34 0.42 16.40
C GLU A 88 -5.47 1.58 15.39
N ILE A 89 -4.56 1.69 14.41
CA ILE A 89 -4.67 2.71 13.34
C ILE A 89 -5.71 2.32 12.29
N ILE A 90 -5.78 1.05 11.91
CA ILE A 90 -6.72 0.54 10.90
C ILE A 90 -7.55 -0.55 11.55
N SER A 91 -8.88 -0.40 11.48
CA SER A 91 -9.81 -1.47 11.83
C SER A 91 -10.42 -2.08 10.57
N VAL A 92 -11.04 -3.26 10.71
CA VAL A 92 -11.65 -3.97 9.57
C VAL A 92 -12.75 -3.12 8.92
N GLU A 93 -13.45 -2.31 9.71
CA GLU A 93 -14.52 -1.42 9.25
C GLU A 93 -14.00 -0.24 8.41
N ASP A 94 -12.70 0.07 8.48
CA ASP A 94 -12.09 1.09 7.64
C ASP A 94 -11.70 0.59 6.25
N LEU A 95 -11.66 -0.74 6.04
CA LEU A 95 -11.18 -1.34 4.80
C LEU A 95 -12.20 -1.14 3.67
N PRO A 96 -11.78 -0.58 2.52
CA PRO A 96 -12.60 -0.61 1.32
C PRO A 96 -12.85 -2.05 0.86
N PRO A 97 -13.98 -2.34 0.19
CA PRO A 97 -14.22 -3.66 -0.37
C PRO A 97 -13.05 -4.13 -1.26
N GLY A 98 -12.59 -5.37 -1.03
CA GLY A 98 -11.47 -5.98 -1.76
C GLY A 98 -10.07 -5.58 -1.27
N TRP A 99 -9.97 -4.82 -0.18
CA TRP A 99 -8.69 -4.54 0.49
C TRP A 99 -8.50 -5.45 1.70
N GLY A 100 -7.24 -5.77 1.99
CA GLY A 100 -6.82 -6.44 3.22
C GLY A 100 -5.86 -5.64 4.08
#